data_AF-A0A7S3F126-F1
#
_entry.id   AF-A0A7S3F126-F1
#
_cell.length_a   1.000
_cell.length_b   1.000
_cell.length_c   1.000
_cell.angle_alpha   90.00
_cell.angle_beta   90.00
_cell.angle_gamma   90.00
#
_symmetry.space_group_name_H-M   'P 1'
#
loop_
_entity.id
_entity.type
_entity.pdbx_description
1 polymer ?
#
loop_
_entity_poly.entity_id
_entity_poly.type
_entity_poly.pdbx_seq_one_letter_code
_entity_poly.pdbx_strand_id
1 'polypeptide(L)'
;WANWLIGCYAELWAVYLFLALLGDAGRLNSLLQGVSPEDIFLRPLIATRSFHEMWGTRWNLVVHSYLKGLVYRPLRRRGVSATVAALASFVASGLLHEYTFALHNASAYTFGKALLFFVSMGALMTAEQLVPYAAPE
;
A
#
# COMPACT_ATOMS: atom_id res chain seq x y z
N TRP A 1 -3.94 25.68 -10.46
CA TRP A 1 -3.03 24.91 -9.58
C TRP A 1 -3.62 24.66 -8.19
N ALA A 2 -4.03 25.68 -7.44
CA ALA A 2 -4.63 25.50 -6.11
C ALA A 2 -5.85 24.56 -6.10
N ASN A 3 -6.82 24.78 -6.98
CA ASN A 3 -8.03 23.92 -7.07
C ASN A 3 -7.71 22.46 -7.42
N TRP A 4 -6.66 22.23 -8.22
CA TRP A 4 -6.23 20.88 -8.60
C TRP A 4 -5.60 20.14 -7.43
N LEU A 5 -4.70 20.81 -6.68
CA LEU A 5 -4.11 20.24 -5.47
C LEU A 5 -5.15 19.93 -4.39
N ILE A 6 -6.12 20.83 -4.22
CA ILE A 6 -7.26 20.62 -3.31
C ILE A 6 -8.07 19.40 -3.77
N GLY A 7 -8.31 19.24 -5.07
CA GLY A 7 -8.96 18.08 -5.66
C GLY A 7 -8.22 16.77 -5.34
N CYS A 8 -6.92 16.70 -5.65
CA CYS A 8 -6.11 15.50 -5.35
C CYS A 8 -6.07 15.16 -3.86
N TYR A 9 -6.00 16.19 -3.00
CA TYR A 9 -6.04 16.01 -1.55
C TYR A 9 -7.40 15.45 -1.10
N ALA A 10 -8.51 15.99 -1.62
CA ALA A 10 -9.84 15.50 -1.31
C ALA A 10 -10.06 14.05 -1.81
N GLU A 11 -9.59 13.72 -3.01
CA GLU A 11 -9.66 12.37 -3.57
C GLU A 11 -8.87 11.36 -2.73
N LEU A 12 -7.66 11.74 -2.28
CA LEU A 12 -6.85 10.90 -1.39
C LEU A 12 -7.60 10.58 -0.09
N TRP A 13 -8.23 11.58 0.52
CA TRP A 13 -9.05 11.38 1.71
C TRP A 13 -10.29 10.54 1.43
N ALA A 14 -10.97 10.76 0.32
CA ALA A 14 -12.13 9.98 -0.08
C ALA A 14 -11.77 8.49 -0.25
N VAL A 15 -10.67 8.19 -0.94
CA VAL A 15 -10.17 6.81 -1.10
C VAL A 15 -9.80 6.20 0.26
N TYR A 16 -9.08 6.93 1.10
CA TYR A 16 -8.72 6.45 2.43
C TYR A 16 -9.95 6.15 3.29
N LEU A 17 -10.92 7.07 3.37
CA LEU A 17 -12.13 6.90 4.16
C LEU A 17 -12.99 5.76 3.63
N PHE A 18 -13.11 5.62 2.31
CA PHE A 18 -13.81 4.49 1.69
C PHE A 18 -13.18 3.15 2.08
N LEU A 19 -11.86 3.02 1.94
CA LEU A 19 -11.16 1.78 2.31
C LEU A 19 -11.19 1.53 3.82
N ALA A 20 -11.07 2.58 4.65
CA ALA A 20 -11.14 2.47 6.10
C ALA A 20 -12.53 1.99 6.54
N LEU A 21 -13.60 2.53 5.96
CA LEU A 21 -14.97 2.11 6.24
C LEU A 21 -15.19 0.63 5.90
N LEU A 22 -14.77 0.19 4.72
CA LEU A 22 -14.83 -1.23 4.32
C LEU A 22 -14.01 -2.10 5.27
N GLY A 23 -12.85 -1.61 5.67
CA GLY A 23 -11.98 -2.29 6.60
C GLY A 23 -12.60 -2.47 7.98
N ASP A 24 -13.13 -1.40 8.55
CA ASP A 24 -13.79 -1.43 9.86
C ASP A 24 -15.05 -2.29 9.85
N ALA A 25 -15.80 -2.32 8.74
CA ALA A 25 -16.90 -3.26 8.56
C ALA A 25 -16.42 -4.72 8.60
N GLY A 26 -15.31 -5.03 7.92
CA GLY A 26 -14.68 -6.35 7.98
C GLY A 26 -14.20 -6.72 9.39
N ARG A 27 -13.63 -5.76 10.12
CA ARG A 27 -13.19 -5.94 11.52
C ARG A 27 -14.37 -6.20 12.44
N LEU A 28 -15.45 -5.43 12.32
CA LEU A 28 -16.68 -5.65 13.09
C LEU A 28 -17.22 -7.06 12.85
N ASN A 29 -17.28 -7.50 11.59
CA ASN A 29 -17.69 -8.86 11.26
C ASN A 29 -16.79 -9.92 11.93
N SER A 30 -15.46 -9.75 11.91
CA SER A 30 -14.55 -10.68 12.60
C SER A 30 -14.79 -10.73 14.11
N LEU A 31 -15.01 -9.57 14.75
CA LEU A 31 -15.31 -9.48 16.18
C LEU A 31 -16.63 -10.17 16.53
N LEU A 32 -17.66 -10.02 15.70
CA LEU A 32 -18.94 -10.72 15.86
C LEU A 32 -18.80 -12.25 15.78
N GLN A 33 -17.76 -12.74 15.10
CA GLN A 33 -17.41 -14.15 15.01
C GLN A 33 -16.42 -14.59 16.11
N GLY A 34 -16.05 -13.70 17.05
CA GLY A 34 -15.10 -13.99 18.12
C GLY A 34 -13.63 -14.02 17.67
N VAL A 35 -13.32 -13.53 16.49
CA VAL A 35 -11.95 -13.44 15.95
C VAL A 35 -11.42 -12.03 16.16
N SER A 36 -10.23 -11.91 16.75
CA SER A 36 -9.53 -10.62 16.87
C SER A 36 -8.91 -10.22 15.53
N PRO A 37 -9.39 -9.17 14.85
CA PRO A 37 -8.85 -8.76 13.56
C PRO A 37 -7.63 -7.85 13.70
N GLU A 38 -6.72 -7.90 12.73
CA GLU A 38 -5.64 -6.92 12.60
C GLU A 38 -6.21 -5.53 12.19
N ASP A 39 -5.52 -4.47 12.59
CA ASP A 39 -5.80 -3.12 12.09
C ASP A 39 -5.46 -3.05 10.59
N ILE A 40 -6.30 -2.39 9.79
CA ILE A 40 -6.03 -2.23 8.34
C ILE A 40 -5.20 -0.97 8.08
N PHE A 41 -5.41 0.10 8.85
CA PHE A 41 -4.69 1.36 8.71
C PHE A 41 -4.25 1.89 10.07
N LEU A 42 -3.05 2.46 10.15
CA LEU A 42 -2.53 3.13 11.35
C LEU A 42 -2.24 4.61 11.07
N ARG A 43 -3.31 5.40 11.01
CA ARG A 43 -3.27 6.87 10.78
C ARG A 43 -2.34 7.27 9.62
N PRO A 44 -2.43 6.63 8.45
CA PRO A 44 -1.43 6.74 7.39
C PRO A 44 -1.29 8.16 6.82
N LEU A 45 -2.36 8.94 6.76
CA LEU A 45 -2.31 10.27 6.14
C LEU A 45 -1.76 11.37 7.07
N ILE A 46 -1.77 11.14 8.39
CA ILE A 46 -1.45 12.18 9.39
C ILE A 46 -0.20 11.88 10.21
N ALA A 47 0.14 10.60 10.39
CA ALA A 47 1.25 10.20 11.27
C ALA A 47 2.51 9.77 10.50
N THR A 48 2.41 9.53 9.19
CA THR A 48 3.52 9.07 8.36
C THR A 48 4.60 10.13 8.22
N ARG A 49 5.87 9.71 8.36
CA ARG A 49 7.06 10.54 8.20
C ARG A 49 7.96 10.09 7.03
N SER A 50 7.71 8.91 6.46
CA SER A 50 8.53 8.34 5.38
C SER A 50 7.73 7.40 4.48
N PHE A 51 8.20 7.15 3.26
CA PHE A 51 7.58 6.17 2.36
C PHE A 51 7.66 4.76 2.92
N HIS A 52 8.78 4.42 3.57
CA HIS A 52 8.94 3.15 4.27
C HIS A 52 7.91 2.98 5.38
N GLU A 53 7.62 4.02 6.15
CA GLU A 53 6.61 3.96 7.20
C GLU A 53 5.19 3.84 6.62
N MET A 54 4.88 4.59 5.56
CA MET A 54 3.60 4.51 4.87
C MET A 54 3.29 3.07 4.44
N TRP A 55 4.15 2.50 3.60
CA TRP A 55 3.91 1.21 2.95
C TRP A 55 4.30 0.01 3.81
N GLY A 56 5.16 0.22 4.81
CA GLY A 56 5.66 -0.83 5.68
C GLY A 56 4.82 -1.07 6.92
N THR A 57 4.20 -0.03 7.49
CA THR A 57 3.60 -0.12 8.82
C THR A 57 2.30 0.64 9.02
N ARG A 58 1.80 1.39 8.03
CA ARG A 58 0.59 2.23 8.21
C ARG A 58 -0.52 2.04 7.20
N TRP A 59 -0.19 1.64 5.97
CA TRP A 59 -1.15 1.50 4.88
C TRP A 59 -1.49 0.03 4.58
N ASN A 60 -2.77 -0.31 4.70
CA ASN A 60 -3.34 -1.61 4.33
C ASN A 60 -2.54 -2.81 4.86
N LEU A 61 -2.47 -2.94 6.19
CA LEU A 61 -1.61 -3.93 6.86
C LEU A 61 -1.99 -5.36 6.55
N VAL A 62 -3.26 -5.62 6.25
CA VAL A 62 -3.72 -6.94 5.81
C VAL A 62 -3.03 -7.32 4.48
N VAL A 63 -3.11 -6.45 3.46
CA VAL A 63 -2.44 -6.70 2.17
C VAL A 63 -0.92 -6.71 2.33
N HIS A 64 -0.36 -5.84 3.17
CA HIS A 64 1.06 -5.86 3.52
C HIS A 64 1.47 -7.24 4.05
N SER A 65 0.75 -7.78 5.03
CA SER A 65 1.01 -9.09 5.65
C SER A 65 0.94 -10.22 4.61
N TYR A 66 -0.04 -10.20 3.71
CA TYR A 66 -0.14 -11.16 2.60
C TYR A 66 1.05 -11.08 1.66
N LEU A 67 1.39 -9.90 1.13
CA LEU A 67 2.53 -9.74 0.22
C LEU A 67 3.85 -10.10 0.90
N LYS A 68 3.99 -9.79 2.19
CA LYS A 68 5.14 -10.18 3.00
C LYS A 68 5.27 -11.69 3.10
N GLY A 69 4.16 -12.40 3.31
CA GLY A 69 4.12 -13.86 3.42
C GLY A 69 4.29 -14.59 2.08
N LEU A 70 3.67 -14.08 1.02
CA LEU A 70 3.55 -14.74 -0.27
C LEU A 70 4.65 -14.37 -1.27
N VAL A 71 5.23 -13.17 -1.15
CA VAL A 71 6.23 -12.66 -2.09
C VAL A 71 7.55 -12.37 -1.39
N TYR A 72 7.55 -11.45 -0.42
CA TYR A 72 8.78 -10.96 0.19
C TYR A 72 9.58 -12.06 0.88
N ARG A 73 9.00 -12.74 1.88
CA ARG A 73 9.68 -13.78 2.67
C ARG A 73 10.18 -14.94 1.81
N PRO A 74 9.39 -15.49 0.87
CA PRO A 74 9.88 -16.52 -0.06
C PRO A 74 11.09 -16.08 -0.88
N LEU A 75 11.10 -14.85 -1.42
CA LEU A 75 12.25 -14.33 -2.16
C LEU A 75 13.48 -14.14 -1.26
N ARG A 76 13.30 -13.59 -0.05
CA ARG A 76 14.40 -13.46 0.92
C ARG A 76 15.02 -14.80 1.28
N ARG A 77 14.19 -15.85 1.48
CA ARG A 77 14.66 -17.22 1.76
C ARG A 77 15.46 -17.83 0.60
N ARG A 78 15.23 -17.35 -0.64
CA ARG A 78 15.99 -17.75 -1.83
C ARG A 78 17.24 -16.91 -2.08
N GLY A 79 17.64 -16.05 -1.13
CA GLY A 79 18.84 -15.22 -1.25
C GLY A 79 18.65 -13.91 -2.03
N VAL A 80 17.42 -13.56 -2.41
CA VAL A 80 17.13 -12.28 -3.07
C VAL A 80 17.33 -11.13 -2.08
N SER A 81 17.93 -10.02 -2.54
CA SER A 81 18.19 -8.84 -1.71
C SER A 81 16.89 -8.23 -1.17
N ALA A 82 16.99 -7.51 -0.04
CA ALA A 82 15.85 -6.85 0.58
C ALA A 82 15.12 -5.91 -0.38
N THR A 83 15.89 -5.12 -1.12
CA THR A 83 15.42 -4.15 -2.11
C THR A 83 14.67 -4.82 -3.25
N VAL A 84 15.25 -5.86 -3.86
CA VAL A 84 14.61 -6.57 -4.98
C VAL A 84 13.34 -7.30 -4.51
N ALA A 85 13.37 -7.91 -3.32
CA ALA A 85 12.18 -8.55 -2.75
C ALA A 85 11.06 -7.54 -2.44
N ALA A 86 11.41 -6.33 -1.99
CA ALA A 86 10.46 -5.25 -1.78
C ALA A 86 9.84 -4.80 -3.12
N LEU A 87 10.67 -4.48 -4.12
CA LEU A 87 10.20 -4.08 -5.46
C LEU A 87 9.29 -5.15 -6.09
N ALA A 88 9.65 -6.43 -5.97
CA ALA A 88 8.82 -7.54 -6.45
C ALA A 88 7.45 -7.59 -5.74
N SER A 89 7.39 -7.24 -4.45
CA SER A 89 6.13 -7.16 -3.70
C SER A 89 5.24 -6.00 -4.20
N PHE A 90 5.84 -4.86 -4.58
CA PHE A 90 5.11 -3.76 -5.21
C PHE A 90 4.63 -4.11 -6.63
N VAL A 91 5.44 -4.82 -7.43
CA VAL A 91 5.00 -5.34 -8.73
C VAL A 91 3.81 -6.27 -8.58
N ALA A 92 3.89 -7.22 -7.64
CA ALA A 92 2.79 -8.14 -7.36
C ALA A 92 1.51 -7.39 -6.92
N SER A 93 1.65 -6.37 -6.06
CA SER A 93 0.53 -5.49 -5.69
C SER A 93 -0.05 -4.76 -6.90
N GLY A 94 0.79 -4.19 -7.75
CA GLY A 94 0.38 -3.50 -8.96
C GLY A 94 -0.42 -4.40 -9.90
N LEU A 95 0.08 -5.61 -10.17
CA LEU A 95 -0.62 -6.60 -10.99
C LEU A 95 -1.97 -7.03 -10.39
N LEU A 96 -2.05 -7.16 -9.07
CA LEU A 96 -3.32 -7.44 -8.40
C LEU A 96 -4.33 -6.30 -8.61
N HIS A 97 -3.88 -5.05 -8.56
CA HIS A 97 -4.75 -3.89 -8.82
C HIS A 97 -5.15 -3.77 -10.29
N GLU A 98 -4.26 -4.05 -11.23
CA GLU A 98 -4.60 -4.13 -12.66
C GLU A 98 -5.72 -5.16 -12.88
N TYR A 99 -5.59 -6.34 -12.29
CA TYR A 99 -6.60 -7.39 -12.37
C TYR A 99 -7.93 -6.97 -11.76
N THR A 100 -7.93 -6.46 -10.51
CA THR A 100 -9.19 -6.11 -9.83
C THR A 100 -9.87 -4.91 -10.47
N PHE A 101 -9.14 -3.89 -10.92
CA PHE A 101 -9.73 -2.73 -11.58
C PHE A 101 -10.27 -3.08 -12.96
N ALA A 102 -9.56 -3.90 -13.73
CA ALA A 102 -10.06 -4.43 -15.00
C ALA A 102 -11.33 -5.26 -14.81
N LEU A 103 -11.43 -6.05 -13.74
CA LEU A 103 -12.65 -6.81 -13.46
C LEU A 103 -13.85 -5.93 -13.14
N HIS A 104 -13.68 -4.89 -12.33
CA HIS A 104 -14.80 -4.04 -11.90
C HIS A 104 -15.20 -3.00 -12.94
N ASN A 105 -14.30 -2.63 -13.87
CA ASN A 105 -14.55 -1.59 -14.86
C ASN A 105 -13.92 -1.91 -16.22
N ALA A 106 -14.17 -3.11 -16.73
CA ALA A 106 -13.52 -3.65 -17.93
C ALA A 106 -13.62 -2.74 -19.16
N SER A 107 -14.74 -2.03 -19.34
CA SER A 107 -14.99 -1.21 -20.52
C SER A 107 -14.28 0.15 -20.52
N ALA A 108 -13.88 0.67 -19.36
CA ALA A 108 -13.24 1.98 -19.24
C ALA A 108 -11.86 1.94 -18.59
N TYR A 109 -11.41 0.77 -18.12
CA TYR A 109 -10.10 0.63 -17.50
C TYR A 109 -8.97 0.62 -18.53
N THR A 110 -7.91 1.39 -18.26
CA THR A 110 -6.68 1.37 -19.05
C THR A 110 -5.58 0.68 -18.26
N PHE A 111 -5.07 -0.42 -18.78
CA PHE A 111 -4.00 -1.17 -18.14
C PHE A 111 -2.70 -0.36 -18.03
N GLY A 112 -1.89 -0.73 -17.05
CA GLY A 112 -0.54 -0.21 -16.80
C GLY A 112 -0.50 0.95 -15.83
N LYS A 113 -1.61 1.67 -15.61
CA LYS A 113 -1.65 2.83 -14.70
C LYS A 113 -1.48 2.42 -13.23
N ALA A 114 -2.12 1.33 -12.81
CA ALA A 114 -1.99 0.86 -11.43
C ALA A 114 -0.61 0.25 -11.19
N LEU A 115 -0.14 -0.57 -12.13
CA LEU A 115 1.20 -1.15 -12.06
C LEU A 115 2.28 -0.06 -11.97
N LEU A 116 2.19 0.97 -12.82
CA LEU A 116 3.11 2.10 -12.79
C LEU A 116 3.09 2.79 -11.43
N PHE A 117 1.91 3.10 -10.89
CA PHE A 117 1.78 3.72 -9.57
C PHE A 117 2.50 2.90 -8.48
N PHE A 118 2.22 1.60 -8.36
CA PHE A 118 2.82 0.78 -7.31
C PHE A 118 4.32 0.60 -7.51
N VAL A 119 4.80 0.44 -8.74
CA VAL A 119 6.25 0.36 -9.02
C VAL A 119 6.94 1.67 -8.67
N SER A 120 6.35 2.82 -8.99
CA SER A 120 6.90 4.13 -8.60
C SER A 120 6.96 4.28 -7.08
N MET A 121 5.94 3.85 -6.35
CA MET A 121 5.93 3.89 -4.89
C MET A 121 6.98 2.96 -4.27
N GLY A 122 7.14 1.75 -4.83
CA GLY A 122 8.19 0.82 -4.42
C GLY A 122 9.59 1.40 -4.66
N ALA A 123 9.81 2.02 -5.82
CA ALA A 123 11.06 2.69 -6.14
C ALA A 123 11.36 3.82 -5.14
N LEU A 124 10.40 4.72 -4.88
CA LEU A 124 10.54 5.81 -3.90
C LEU A 124 10.85 5.28 -2.50
N MET A 125 10.11 4.27 -2.05
CA MET A 125 10.33 3.64 -0.75
C MET A 125 11.73 3.03 -0.62
N THR A 126 12.23 2.38 -1.68
CA THR A 126 13.59 1.80 -1.65
C THR A 126 14.68 2.84 -1.83
N ALA A 127 14.45 3.89 -2.61
CA ALA A 127 15.39 5.00 -2.79
C ALA A 127 15.55 5.82 -1.50
N GLU A 128 14.50 5.96 -0.70
CA GLU A 128 14.53 6.59 0.61
C GLU A 128 15.57 5.93 1.54
N GLN A 129 15.80 4.62 1.42
CA GLN A 129 16.81 3.90 2.20
C GLN A 129 18.26 4.28 1.84
N LEU A 130 18.46 4.91 0.68
CA LEU A 130 19.76 5.39 0.24
C LEU A 130 20.06 6.80 0.76
N VAL A 131 19.06 7.50 1.31
CA VAL A 131 19.24 8.82 1.91
C VAL A 131 19.74 8.62 3.35
N PRO A 132 20.95 9.09 3.69
CA PRO A 132 21.46 8.99 5.05
C PRO A 132 20.52 9.73 6.01
N TYR A 133 20.19 9.10 7.14
CA TYR A 133 19.48 9.76 8.23
C TYR A 133 20.34 10.91 8.77
N ALA A 134 20.01 12.15 8.39
CA ALA A 134 20.49 13.32 9.10
C ALA A 134 19.65 13.42 10.40
N ALA A 135 20.23 13.00 11.52
CA ALA A 135 19.61 13.23 12.81
C ALA A 135 19.37 14.74 12.97
N PRO A 136 18.16 15.19 13.36
CA PRO A 136 17.97 16.59 13.73
C PRO A 136 18.86 16.90 14.95
N GLU A 137 19.57 18.03 14.90
CA GLU A 137 20.35 18.57 16.03
C GLU A 137 19.48 18.83 17.26
#